data_AF-A0A1U7GTB1-F1
#
_entry.id   AF-A0A1U7GTB1-F1
#
_cell.length_a   1.000
_cell.length_b   1.000
_cell.length_c   1.000
_cell.angle_alpha   90.00
_cell.angle_beta   90.00
_cell.angle_gamma   90.00
#
_symmetry.space_group_name_H-M   'P 1'
#
loop_
_entity.id
_entity.type
_entity.pdbx_description
1 polymer ?
#
loop_
_entity_poly.entity_id
_entity_poly.type
_entity_poly.pdbx_seq_one_letter_code
_entity_poly.pdbx_strand_id
1 'polypeptide(L)' 'MEARYLLRYLSTAPIVATLTLVTISVIMIVLNYLFPGLQYGTFFHSLP' A
#
# COMPACT_ATOMS: atom_id res chain seq x y z
N MET A 1 -16.74 11.56 -24.11
CA MET A 1 -16.66 10.19 -23.55
C MET A 1 -17.54 10.16 -22.32
N GLU A 2 -18.48 9.23 -22.22
CA GLU A 2 -19.32 9.16 -21.01
C GLU A 2 -18.52 8.65 -19.81
N ALA A 3 -18.75 9.23 -18.63
CA ALA A 3 -18.06 8.87 -17.39
C ALA A 3 -18.15 7.38 -17.04
N ARG A 4 -19.20 6.68 -17.53
CA ARG A 4 -19.38 5.23 -17.36
C ARG A 4 -18.25 4.40 -17.98
N TYR A 5 -17.74 4.80 -19.15
CA TYR A 5 -16.65 4.07 -19.81
C TYR A 5 -15.31 4.30 -19.12
N LEU A 6 -15.12 5.50 -18.55
CA LEU A 6 -13.95 5.82 -17.76
C LEU A 6 -13.92 4.99 -16.47
N LEU A 7 -15.04 4.90 -15.75
CA LEU A 7 -15.14 4.03 -14.56
C LEU A 7 -14.90 2.56 -14.91
N ARG A 8 -15.46 2.09 -16.02
CA ARG A 8 -15.22 0.71 -16.50
C ARG A 8 -13.76 0.44 -16.82
N TYR A 9 -13.05 1.42 -17.37
CA TYR A 9 -11.61 1.32 -17.61
C TYR A 9 -10.83 1.28 -16.28
N LEU A 10 -11.14 2.17 -15.33
CA LEU A 10 -10.50 2.19 -14.01
C LEU A 10 -10.70 0.89 -13.21
N SER A 11 -11.81 0.20 -13.43
CA SER A 11 -12.09 -1.11 -12.82
C SER A 11 -11.39 -2.29 -13.51
N THR A 12 -10.57 -2.07 -14.54
CA THR A 12 -9.80 -3.16 -15.17
C THR A 12 -8.72 -3.68 -14.22
N ALA A 13 -8.45 -4.99 -14.29
CA ALA A 13 -7.50 -5.68 -13.43
C ALA A 13 -6.12 -4.98 -13.27
N PRO A 14 -5.43 -4.52 -14.34
CA PRO A 14 -4.13 -3.85 -14.18
C PRO A 14 -4.21 -2.52 -13.44
N ILE A 15 -5.30 -1.76 -13.61
CA ILE A 15 -5.46 -0.46 -12.94
C ILE A 15 -5.78 -0.65 -11.47
N VAL A 16 -6.69 -1.58 -11.15
CA VAL A 16 -7.01 -1.93 -9.77
C VAL A 16 -5.78 -2.49 -9.05
N ALA A 17 -4.98 -3.33 -9.72
CA ALA A 17 -3.71 -3.84 -9.15
C ALA A 17 -2.73 -2.71 -8.84
N THR A 18 -2.60 -1.73 -9.75
CA THR A 18 -1.74 -0.56 -9.54
C THR A 18 -2.22 0.29 -8.38
N LEU A 19 -3.52 0.60 -8.30
CA LEU A 19 -4.13 1.36 -7.20
C LEU A 19 -3.96 0.63 -5.85
N THR A 20 -4.09 -0.69 -5.86
CA THR A 20 -3.88 -1.53 -4.67
C THR A 20 -2.43 -1.45 -4.20
N LEU A 21 -1.48 -1.59 -5.12
CA LEU A 21 -0.04 -1.47 -4.81
C LEU A 21 0.30 -0.09 -4.23
N VAL A 22 -0.17 0.99 -4.84
CA VAL A 22 0.04 2.36 -4.32
C VAL A 22 -0.51 2.50 -2.91
N THR A 23 -1.71 1.97 -2.66
CA THR A 23 -2.34 2.01 -1.33
C THR A 23 -1.50 1.26 -0.30
N ILE A 24 -1.04 0.05 -0.62
CA ILE A 24 -0.17 -0.75 0.25
C ILE A 24 1.16 -0.02 0.50
N SER A 25 1.75 0.59 -0.52
CA SER A 25 2.99 1.37 -0.37
C SER A 25 2.84 2.52 0.61
N VAL A 26 1.74 3.28 0.55
CA VAL A 26 1.45 4.36 1.50
C VAL A 26 1.35 3.81 2.93
N ILE A 27 0.63 2.70 3.12
CA ILE A 27 0.52 2.05 4.44
C ILE A 27 1.92 1.65 4.96
N MET A 28 2.74 1.03 4.11
CA MET A 28 4.11 0.63 4.48
C MET A 28 5.00 1.82 4.84
N ILE A 29 4.88 2.94 4.12
CA ILE A 29 5.61 4.18 4.43
C ILE A 29 5.18 4.74 5.79
N VAL A 30 3.87 4.80 6.06
CA VAL A 30 3.36 5.29 7.34
C VAL A 30 3.78 4.39 8.49
N LEU A 31 3.70 3.07 8.31
CA LEU A 31 4.17 2.10 9.30
C LEU A 31 5.67 2.23 9.54
N ASN A 32 6.48 2.48 8.51
CA ASN A 32 7.91 2.72 8.67
C ASN A 32 8.18 4.04 9.42
N TYR A 33 7.42 5.10 9.16
CA TYR A 33 7.57 6.36 9.89
C TYR A 33 7.21 6.23 11.38
N LEU A 34 6.10 5.56 11.69
CA LEU A 34 5.62 5.40 13.07
C LEU A 34 6.39 4.32 13.83
N PHE A 35 6.74 3.24 13.14
CA PHE A 35 7.38 2.07 13.74
C PHE A 35 8.46 1.50 12.79
N PRO A 36 9.58 2.23 12.63
CA PRO A 36 10.64 1.83 11.69
C PRO A 36 11.23 0.44 11.98
N GLY A 37 11.10 -0.03 13.22
CA GLY A 37 11.55 -1.35 13.67
C GLY A 37 10.67 -2.54 13.27
N LEU A 38 9.40 -2.32 12.89
CA LEU A 38 8.49 -3.42 12.51
C LEU A 38 8.92 -4.15 11.24
N GLN A 39 9.67 -3.49 10.37
CA GLN A 39 10.10 -4.05 9.09
C GLN A 39 11.26 -5.05 9.21
N TYR A 40 12.03 -5.01 10.29
CA TYR A 40 13.30 -5.76 10.41
C TYR A 40 13.36 -6.69 11.63
N GLY A 41 12.21 -7.00 12.25
CA GLY A 41 12.14 -7.97 13.35
C GLY A 41 12.58 -7.42 14.71
N THR A 42 12.55 -6.09 14.94
CA THR A 42 12.85 -5.53 16.27
C THR A 42 11.75 -5.79 17.31
N PHE A 43 10.75 -6.61 16.98
CA PHE A 43 9.79 -7.15 17.96
C PHE A 43 10.42 -8.22 18.88
N PHE A 44 11.59 -8.79 18.55
CA PHE A 44 12.17 -9.94 19.27
C PHE A 44 13.62 -9.79 19.78
N HIS A 45 14.14 -8.58 20.00
CA HIS A 45 15.29 -8.42 20.89
C HIS A 45 15.18 -7.12 21.68
N SER A 46 14.41 -7.17 22.76
CA SER A 46 14.67 -6.31 23.91
C SER A 46 16.07 -6.65 24.43
N LEU A 47 17.09 -5.94 23.94
CA LEU A 47 18.37 -5.84 24.64
C LEU A 47 18.09 -5.23 26.04
N PRO A 48 18.79 -5.71 27.08
CA PRO A 48 18.38 -5.62 28.49
C PRO A 48 18.11 -4.19 29.00
#